data_AF-A0A011PC51-F1
#
_entry.id   AF-A0A011PC51-F1
#
_cell.length_a   1.000
_cell.length_b   1.000
_cell.length_c   1.000
_cell.angle_alpha   90.00
_cell.angle_beta   90.00
_cell.angle_gamma   90.00
#
_symmetry.space_group_name_H-M   'P 1'
#
loop_
_entity.id
_entity.type
_entity.pdbx_description
1 polymer ?
#
loop_
_entity_poly.entity_id
_entity_poly.type
_entity_poly.pdbx_seq_one_letter_code
_entity_poly.pdbx_strand_id
1 'polypeptide(L)'
;MARELGPQVPLHFTAFHPDWKMDDLPPTPASTLTQARRIAIDAGLHYVYTGNVHDSEGGTTFCPGCQAALIERDWYNIRHHDLPADGRCPHCGTQIAGRFARFGKPFGPRRVPVRLLRP
;
A
#
# COMPACT_ATOMS: atom_id res chain seq x y z
N MET A 1 1.25 -9.14 -15.65
CA MET A 1 0.28 -8.20 -15.06
C MET A 1 0.10 -6.94 -15.89
N ALA A 2 1.14 -6.11 -16.07
CA ALA A 2 1.01 -4.83 -16.80
C ALA A 2 0.34 -4.96 -18.18
N ARG A 3 0.69 -6.00 -18.96
CA ARG A 3 0.09 -6.28 -20.27
C ARG A 3 -1.40 -6.66 -20.23
N GLU A 4 -1.78 -7.54 -19.30
CA GLU A 4 -3.13 -8.15 -19.28
C GLU A 4 -4.14 -7.33 -18.46
N LEU A 5 -3.68 -6.66 -17.41
CA LEU A 5 -4.53 -5.93 -16.45
C LEU A 5 -4.31 -4.41 -16.47
N GLY A 6 -3.25 -3.95 -17.14
CA GLY A 6 -2.84 -2.55 -17.17
C GLY A 6 -1.94 -2.15 -15.99
N PRO A 7 -1.21 -1.02 -16.13
CA PRO A 7 -0.24 -0.56 -15.13
C PRO A 7 -0.87 0.04 -13.87
N GLN A 8 -2.18 0.33 -13.91
CA GLN A 8 -2.92 0.97 -12.83
C GLN A 8 -3.46 -0.02 -11.79
N VAL A 9 -3.45 -1.32 -12.08
CA VAL A 9 -3.90 -2.34 -11.13
C VAL A 9 -2.83 -2.53 -10.05
N PRO A 10 -3.17 -2.34 -8.76
CA PRO A 10 -2.19 -2.40 -7.70
C PRO A 10 -1.73 -3.84 -7.43
N LEU A 11 -0.44 -4.00 -7.18
CA LEU A 11 0.17 -5.25 -6.74
C LEU A 11 0.64 -5.13 -5.30
N HIS A 12 0.39 -6.16 -4.49
CA HIS A 12 0.83 -6.21 -3.10
C HIS A 12 1.71 -7.46 -2.90
N PHE A 13 2.93 -7.24 -2.43
CA PHE A 13 3.79 -8.29 -1.90
C PHE A 13 3.68 -8.28 -0.38
N THR A 14 3.24 -9.38 0.22
CA THR A 14 3.11 -9.49 1.69
C THR A 14 4.14 -10.47 2.23
N ALA A 15 4.85 -10.09 3.29
CA ALA A 15 5.83 -10.96 3.91
C ALA A 15 5.13 -12.12 4.62
N PHE A 16 5.67 -13.32 4.45
CA PHE A 16 5.32 -14.46 5.28
C PHE A 16 5.82 -14.23 6.71
N HIS A 17 4.96 -14.53 7.68
CA HIS A 17 5.27 -14.55 9.10
C HIS A 17 4.99 -15.99 9.59
N PRO A 18 5.95 -16.67 10.23
CA PRO A 18 5.75 -18.01 10.77
C PRO A 18 4.72 -17.94 11.89
N ASP A 19 3.60 -18.62 11.68
CA ASP A 19 2.49 -18.67 12.63
C ASP A 19 1.73 -19.99 12.50
N TRP A 20 1.09 -20.36 13.60
CA TRP A 20 0.16 -21.48 13.74
C TRP A 20 0.73 -22.88 13.52
N LYS A 21 0.85 -23.33 12.27
CA LYS A 21 1.23 -24.70 11.91
C LYS A 21 2.47 -24.76 11.01
N MET A 22 3.02 -23.59 10.67
CA MET A 22 4.15 -23.45 9.75
C MET A 22 5.18 -22.55 10.42
N ASP A 23 5.82 -23.12 11.44
CA ASP A 23 6.79 -22.43 12.30
C ASP A 23 8.24 -22.83 11.97
N ASP A 24 8.42 -23.75 11.02
CA ASP A 24 9.69 -24.35 10.60
C ASP A 24 10.41 -23.57 9.48
N LEU A 25 9.71 -22.61 8.86
CA LEU A 25 10.27 -21.72 7.84
C LEU A 25 10.56 -20.34 8.43
N PRO A 26 11.65 -19.66 8.03
CA PRO A 26 11.92 -18.30 8.47
C PRO A 26 10.91 -17.31 7.86
N PRO A 27 10.66 -16.14 8.50
CA PRO A 27 9.86 -15.07 7.90
C PRO A 27 10.47 -14.60 6.58
N THR A 28 9.65 -14.09 5.66
CA THR A 28 10.20 -13.47 4.43
C THR A 28 11.03 -12.23 4.81
N PRO A 29 12.31 -12.15 4.42
CA PRO A 29 13.11 -10.96 4.66
C PRO A 29 12.51 -9.72 3.97
N ALA A 30 12.56 -8.56 4.64
CA ALA A 30 12.06 -7.31 4.06
C ALA A 30 12.78 -6.96 2.73
N SER A 31 14.06 -7.26 2.61
CA SER A 31 14.84 -7.04 1.38
C SER A 31 14.28 -7.80 0.17
N THR A 32 13.70 -8.98 0.38
CA THR A 32 13.03 -9.76 -0.68
C THR A 32 11.83 -8.99 -1.23
N LEU A 33 11.05 -8.34 -0.37
CA LEU A 33 9.91 -7.51 -0.76
C LEU A 33 10.37 -6.24 -1.48
N THR A 34 11.41 -5.57 -0.96
CA THR A 34 12.00 -4.39 -1.62
C THR A 34 12.48 -4.72 -3.04
N GLN A 35 13.13 -5.88 -3.22
CA GLN A 35 13.56 -6.35 -4.53
C GLN A 35 12.38 -6.66 -5.45
N ALA A 36 11.36 -7.39 -4.96
CA ALA A 36 10.17 -7.72 -5.75
C ALA A 36 9.42 -6.45 -6.18
N ARG A 37 9.30 -5.47 -5.28
CA ARG A 37 8.70 -4.16 -5.56
C ARG A 37 9.43 -3.46 -6.70
N ARG A 38 10.75 -3.37 -6.63
CA ARG A 38 11.57 -2.73 -7.68
C ARG A 38 11.34 -3.40 -9.04
N ILE A 39 11.42 -4.73 -9.11
CA ILE A 39 11.21 -5.48 -10.37
C ILE A 39 9.82 -5.19 -10.96
N ALA A 40 8.79 -5.13 -10.13
CA ALA A 40 7.44 -4.87 -10.59
C ALA A 40 7.23 -3.43 -11.10
N ILE A 41 7.88 -2.44 -10.46
CA ILE A 41 7.90 -1.05 -10.93
C ILE A 41 8.67 -0.95 -12.26
N ASP A 42 9.85 -1.57 -12.35
CA ASP A 42 10.67 -1.62 -13.57
C ASP A 42 9.92 -2.32 -14.72
N ALA A 43 9.01 -3.24 -14.41
CA ALA A 43 8.10 -3.89 -15.37
C ALA A 43 6.88 -3.03 -15.75
N GLY A 44 6.78 -1.79 -15.25
CA GLY A 44 5.78 -0.79 -15.65
C GLY A 44 4.54 -0.70 -14.76
N LEU A 45 4.51 -1.33 -13.58
CA LEU A 45 3.40 -1.13 -12.63
C LEU A 45 3.55 0.18 -11.86
N HIS A 46 2.47 0.94 -11.73
CA HIS A 46 2.49 2.24 -11.05
C HIS A 46 2.36 2.12 -9.53
N TYR A 47 1.65 1.10 -9.04
CA TYR A 47 1.29 0.96 -7.64
C TYR A 47 1.69 -0.42 -7.13
N VAL A 48 2.85 -0.48 -6.48
CA VAL A 48 3.40 -1.72 -5.93
C VAL A 48 3.71 -1.51 -4.46
N TYR A 49 3.04 -2.30 -3.62
CA TYR A 49 3.07 -2.15 -2.17
C TYR A 49 3.71 -3.34 -1.46
N THR A 50 4.33 -3.08 -0.31
CA THR A 50 4.89 -4.08 0.59
C THR A 50 4.09 -4.15 1.89
N GLY A 51 3.68 -5.36 2.27
CA GLY A 51 2.87 -5.63 3.46
C GLY A 51 3.59 -6.54 4.46
N ASN A 52 3.08 -6.57 5.70
CA ASN A 52 3.66 -7.32 6.82
C ASN A 52 5.12 -6.99 7.16
N VAL A 53 5.59 -5.80 6.75
CA VAL A 53 6.89 -5.23 7.10
C VAL A 53 6.73 -3.74 7.35
N HIS A 54 7.65 -3.16 8.13
CA HIS A 54 7.79 -1.71 8.23
C HIS A 54 8.61 -1.20 7.05
N ASP A 55 7.92 -0.72 6.02
CA ASP A 55 8.51 -0.11 4.82
C ASP A 55 7.65 1.09 4.44
N SER A 56 8.10 2.29 4.81
CA SER A 56 7.35 3.52 4.49
C SER A 56 7.33 3.81 3.00
N GLU A 57 8.40 3.47 2.28
CA GLU A 57 8.48 3.71 0.84
C GLU A 57 7.56 2.73 0.09
N GLY A 58 7.66 1.44 0.40
CA GLY A 58 6.76 0.42 -0.14
C GLY A 58 5.32 0.54 0.35
N GLY A 59 5.09 1.23 1.47
CA GLY A 59 3.76 1.60 1.94
C GLY A 59 3.17 2.83 1.24
N THR A 60 3.96 3.64 0.53
CA THR A 60 3.55 4.95 0.00
C THR A 60 2.87 4.84 -1.37
N THR A 61 1.77 5.59 -1.55
CA THR A 61 1.21 5.85 -2.90
C THR A 61 1.92 7.04 -3.50
N PHE A 62 2.71 6.78 -4.54
CA PHE A 62 3.35 7.81 -5.35
C PHE A 62 2.49 8.18 -6.57
N CYS A 63 2.58 9.44 -7.00
CA CYS A 63 2.00 9.86 -8.27
C CYS A 63 2.76 9.23 -9.44
N PRO A 64 2.11 8.52 -10.39
CA PRO A 64 2.82 7.99 -11.55
C PRO A 64 3.32 9.08 -12.50
N GLY A 65 2.72 10.28 -12.46
CA GLY A 65 3.12 11.41 -13.33
C GLY A 65 4.34 12.19 -12.83
N CYS A 66 4.39 12.53 -11.54
CA CYS A 66 5.46 13.38 -10.99
C CYS A 66 6.24 12.75 -9.82
N GLN A 67 5.92 11.52 -9.43
CA GLN A 67 6.56 10.79 -8.31
C GLN A 67 6.43 11.47 -6.94
N ALA A 68 5.55 12.47 -6.77
CA ALA A 68 5.24 13.02 -5.46
C ALA A 68 4.61 11.94 -4.55
N ALA A 69 5.01 11.92 -3.27
CA ALA A 69 4.42 11.06 -2.26
C ALA A 69 3.05 11.60 -1.84
N LEU A 70 1.97 10.93 -2.26
CA LEU A 70 0.61 11.43 -2.07
C LEU A 70 -0.06 10.87 -0.81
N ILE A 71 0.22 9.61 -0.49
CA ILE A 71 -0.28 8.98 0.73
C ILE A 71 0.83 8.13 1.32
N GLU A 72 1.47 8.65 2.36
CA GLU A 72 2.55 7.96 3.06
C GLU A 72 2.00 7.13 4.20
N ARG A 73 2.36 5.85 4.21
CA ARG A 73 1.89 4.89 5.21
C ARG A 73 3.06 4.12 5.75
N ASP A 74 2.97 3.82 7.04
CA ASP A 74 3.80 2.81 7.67
C ASP A 74 2.88 1.93 8.51
N TRP A 75 2.66 0.72 8.03
CA TRP A 75 1.73 -0.22 8.63
C TRP A 75 0.31 0.37 8.72
N TYR A 76 -0.36 0.31 9.88
CA TYR A 76 -1.68 0.92 10.07
C TYR A 76 -1.66 2.43 10.36
N ASN A 77 -0.51 3.10 10.20
CA ASN A 77 -0.41 4.54 10.40
C ASN A 77 -0.32 5.26 9.04
N ILE A 78 -1.24 6.20 8.80
CA ILE A 78 -1.15 7.14 7.68
C ILE A 78 -0.41 8.37 8.20
N ARG A 79 0.83 8.57 7.74
CA ARG A 79 1.72 9.64 8.18
C ARG A 79 1.43 10.95 7.44
N HIS A 80 1.09 10.84 6.16
CA HIS A 80 0.80 11.98 5.30
C HIS A 80 -0.26 11.59 4.26
N HIS A 81 -1.10 12.55 3.88
CA HIS A 81 -2.17 12.35 2.90
C HIS A 81 -2.48 13.68 2.19
N ASP A 82 -1.88 13.85 1.01
CA ASP A 82 -2.03 15.04 0.17
C ASP A 82 -3.03 14.85 -0.99
N LEU A 83 -3.53 13.63 -1.19
CA LEU A 83 -4.44 13.34 -2.29
C LEU A 83 -5.85 13.90 -2.02
N PRO A 84 -6.39 14.84 -2.83
CA PRO A 84 -7.74 15.35 -2.62
C PRO A 84 -8.82 14.31 -2.96
N ALA A 85 -10.07 14.62 -2.60
CA ALA A 85 -11.21 13.73 -2.79
C ALA A 85 -11.55 13.46 -4.27
N ASP A 86 -11.13 14.32 -5.19
CA ASP A 86 -11.28 14.09 -6.63
C ASP A 86 -10.22 13.11 -7.19
N GLY A 87 -9.24 12.71 -6.37
CA GLY A 87 -8.18 11.77 -6.73
C GLY A 87 -7.15 12.33 -7.71
N ARG A 88 -7.07 13.65 -7.90
CA ARG A 88 -6.06 14.26 -8.77
C ARG A 88 -4.84 14.67 -7.95
N CYS A 89 -3.65 14.33 -8.45
CA CYS A 89 -2.41 14.78 -7.84
C CYS A 89 -2.39 16.31 -7.75
N PRO A 90 -2.17 16.92 -6.57
CA PRO A 90 -2.19 18.38 -6.41
C PRO A 90 -0.97 19.05 -7.07
N HIS A 91 0.09 18.29 -7.35
CA HIS A 91 1.32 18.83 -7.94
C HIS A 91 1.34 18.81 -9.48
N CYS A 92 0.71 17.82 -10.12
CA CYS A 92 0.75 17.67 -11.58
C CYS A 92 -0.60 17.38 -12.25
N GLY A 93 -1.69 17.28 -11.49
CA GLY A 93 -3.04 17.03 -12.01
C GLY A 93 -3.32 15.61 -12.50
N THR A 94 -2.33 14.70 -12.43
CA THR A 94 -2.49 13.30 -12.84
C THR A 94 -3.59 12.62 -12.02
N GLN A 95 -4.54 11.97 -12.69
CA GLN A 95 -5.57 11.18 -12.03
C GLN A 95 -4.96 9.91 -11.42
N ILE A 96 -5.07 9.77 -10.10
CA ILE A 96 -4.63 8.57 -9.38
C ILE A 96 -5.74 7.52 -9.46
N ALA A 97 -5.34 6.27 -9.71
CA ALA A 97 -6.28 5.17 -9.80
C ALA A 97 -6.85 4.85 -8.40
N GLY A 98 -8.17 4.84 -8.28
CA GLY A 98 -8.86 4.57 -7.03
C GLY A 98 -10.11 5.43 -6.82
N ARG A 99 -10.74 5.26 -5.66
CA ARG A 99 -11.82 6.11 -5.18
C ARG A 99 -11.40 6.69 -3.84
N PHE A 100 -11.32 8.01 -3.80
CA PHE A 100 -10.86 8.75 -2.64
C PHE A 100 -12.03 9.54 -2.05
N ALA A 101 -11.99 9.74 -0.74
CA ALA A 101 -12.94 10.57 -0.02
C ALA A 101 -12.17 11.67 0.69
N ARG A 102 -12.88 12.67 1.20
CA ARG A 102 -12.27 13.70 2.04
C ARG A 102 -11.58 13.04 3.23
N PHE A 103 -10.25 13.20 3.30
CA PHE A 103 -9.47 12.73 4.43
C PHE A 103 -9.55 13.73 5.58
N GLY A 104 -9.88 13.22 6.77
CA GLY A 104 -9.87 13.99 8.01
C GLY A 104 -8.62 13.68 8.80
N LYS A 105 -8.75 12.74 9.74
CA LYS A 105 -7.64 12.21 10.55
C LYS A 105 -7.55 10.69 10.39
N PRO A 106 -6.35 10.09 10.49
CA PRO A 106 -6.22 8.65 10.46
C PRO A 106 -6.95 8.01 11.65
N PHE A 107 -7.58 6.86 11.39
CA PHE A 107 -8.13 6.01 12.44
C PHE A 107 -7.01 5.45 13.34
N GLY A 108 -5.88 5.10 12.73
CA GLY A 108 -4.70 4.55 13.39
C GLY A 108 -4.87 3.07 13.79
N PRO A 109 -3.91 2.51 14.54
CA PRO A 109 -3.91 1.10 14.97
C PRO A 109 -4.88 0.85 16.14
N ARG A 110 -6.13 1.28 15.99
CA ARG A 110 -7.19 1.11 16.99
C ARG A 110 -8.06 -0.09 16.60
N ARG A 111 -8.77 -0.65 17.57
CA ARG A 111 -9.72 -1.74 17.36
C ARG A 111 -11.11 -1.24 17.73
N VAL A 112 -12.10 -1.48 16.88
CA VAL A 112 -13.51 -1.27 17.22
C VAL A 112 -14.06 -2.59 17.75
N PRO A 113 -14.50 -2.68 19.01
CA PRO A 113 -15.09 -3.90 19.53
C PRO A 113 -16.40 -4.20 18.79
N VAL A 114 -16.54 -5.43 18.30
CA VAL A 114 -17.78 -5.94 17.71
C VAL A 114 -18.55 -6.69 18.80
N ARG A 115 -19.81 -6.29 19.04
CA ARG A 115 -20.70 -7.07 19.90
C ARG A 115 -21.41 -8.12 19.04
N LEU A 116 -21.06 -9.37 19.26
CA LEU A 116 -21.80 -10.49 18.70
C LEU A 116 -23.00 -10.76 19.62
N LEU A 117 -24.20 -10.39 19.17
CA LEU A 117 -25.42 -10.84 19.84
C LEU A 117 -25.54 -12.35 19.58
N ARG A 118 -25.64 -13.14 20.65
CA ARG A 118 -25.95 -14.56 20.50
C ARG A 118 -27.37 -14.67 19.92
N PRO A 119 -27.60 -15.56 18.93
CA PRO A 119 -28.93 -15.82 18.40
C PRO A 119 -29.86 -16.38 19.49
#